data_AF-A0A8S3WI91-F1
#
_entry.id   AF-A0A8S3WI91-F1
#
_cell.length_a   1.000
_cell.length_b   1.000
_cell.length_c   1.000
_cell.angle_alpha   90.00
_cell.angle_beta   90.00
_cell.angle_gamma   90.00
#
_symmetry.space_group_name_H-M   'P 1'
#
loop_
_entity.id
_entity.type
_entity.pdbx_description
1 polymer ?
#
loop_
_entity_poly.entity_id
_entity_poly.type
_entity_poly.pdbx_seq_one_letter_code
_entity_poly.pdbx_strand_id
1 'polypeptide(L)'
;MKELIVSTSQCVEKNGALIVAKNGKADNSHEKCTFHHDLELDHRPPTREALLPDMAKSYRLLLTGLGEDPERQGLLKTPERAAKAMLFFTKGYDQSLEEVLNNAIFDEDTDEMVVVKDIEMFSMCEHHLVPFYGKVSIGYLPQGKILGLSKLARIVEIFSRRLQVQERLTKQIAIAVTQAVRPAGVAVVIEGVHMCMVMRGVQKINSKTVTSTMLGVFRDDPKTREEFLNLVHSNSVEHKARMQIPTGFAVALLMGLASAAPVSDEKFVVTRDLFPESFVVYSGEHEIVNIIVPLNGLNYAEKPNNNRKITLFFVEADEDESGKRIDQGLYVIKNGIPKKILDYGRDASAANDNSQEVYLAAKDGIYLYNYEENSAEKYGTVSDSIIGIAKENDSDVIYILTEDFEVFKVSEAGEKKEKIEEIVGAQQIVLDYKNNLYFYDADKQPFVYSKYGVKRIEGTPEHPIKAHLLRPSSNMKDSVPFIVDGKTYILSADGSAKPFDIEIAPDVQLSAYSMETLFMQYYALDKKIYEFDIVDIFEEILIYYPNMVSK
;
A
#
# COMPACT_ATOMS: atom_id res chain seq x y z
N MET A 1 -3.19 24.76 67.57
CA MET A 1 -4.45 24.62 68.33
C MET A 1 -5.48 25.62 67.79
N LYS A 2 -6.27 25.19 66.81
CA LYS A 2 -7.65 25.62 66.49
C LYS A 2 -8.05 24.98 65.16
N GLU A 3 -8.90 23.97 65.27
CA GLU A 3 -9.66 23.34 64.20
C GLU A 3 -10.55 24.37 63.49
N LEU A 4 -10.75 24.20 62.18
CA LEU A 4 -11.98 24.63 61.53
C LEU A 4 -12.52 23.47 60.69
N ILE A 5 -13.57 22.87 61.22
CA ILE A 5 -14.46 21.87 60.62
C ILE A 5 -15.36 22.59 59.61
N VAL A 6 -15.51 22.06 58.38
CA VAL A 6 -16.74 22.26 57.59
C VAL A 6 -17.12 20.99 56.82
N SER A 7 -18.02 20.23 57.46
CA SER A 7 -19.20 19.54 56.88
C SER A 7 -19.12 18.97 55.46
N THR A 8 -18.77 17.68 55.36
CA THR A 8 -19.22 16.83 54.25
C THR A 8 -20.72 16.55 54.40
N SER A 9 -21.50 16.99 53.43
CA SER A 9 -22.90 16.61 53.27
C SER A 9 -22.93 15.18 52.71
N GLN A 10 -23.47 14.22 53.46
CA GLN A 10 -23.71 12.87 52.96
C GLN A 10 -24.99 12.84 52.12
N CYS A 11 -24.89 12.35 50.88
CA CYS A 11 -26.04 11.90 50.12
C CYS A 11 -26.50 10.55 50.68
N VAL A 12 -27.77 10.43 51.08
CA VAL A 12 -28.38 9.17 51.51
C VAL A 12 -29.48 8.82 50.52
N GLU A 13 -29.42 7.62 49.97
CA GLU A 13 -30.38 7.12 49.00
C GLU A 13 -31.65 6.66 49.72
N LYS A 14 -32.82 7.18 49.31
CA LYS A 14 -34.12 6.70 49.79
C LYS A 14 -35.08 6.62 48.61
N ASN A 15 -35.54 5.41 48.29
CA ASN A 15 -36.49 5.11 47.20
C ASN A 15 -36.03 5.56 45.79
N GLY A 16 -34.75 5.38 45.45
CA GLY A 16 -34.28 5.44 44.07
C GLY A 16 -34.14 6.83 43.45
N ALA A 17 -34.06 7.90 44.27
CA ALA A 17 -33.64 9.23 43.82
C ALA A 17 -32.61 9.84 44.79
N LEU A 18 -31.54 10.40 44.23
CA LEU A 18 -30.50 11.13 44.96
C LEU A 18 -31.00 12.55 45.29
N ILE A 19 -31.12 12.87 46.59
CA ILE A 19 -31.47 14.21 47.07
C ILE A 19 -30.36 14.69 47.99
N VAL A 20 -29.86 15.91 47.78
CA VAL A 20 -28.92 16.56 48.70
C VAL A 20 -29.72 17.26 49.80
N ALA A 21 -29.66 16.76 51.03
CA ALA A 21 -30.24 17.44 52.17
C ALA A 21 -29.19 18.32 52.87
N LYS A 22 -29.33 19.64 52.74
CA LYS A 22 -28.81 20.60 53.72
C LYS A 22 -29.94 21.56 54.10
N ASN A 23 -30.41 21.44 55.33
CA ASN A 23 -31.39 22.33 55.97
C ASN A 23 -32.67 22.63 55.16
N GLY A 24 -33.38 21.58 54.73
CA GLY A 24 -34.84 21.65 54.56
C GLY A 24 -35.40 22.49 53.42
N LYS A 25 -34.64 22.85 52.37
CA LYS A 25 -35.20 23.34 51.10
C LYS A 25 -34.41 22.81 49.90
N ALA A 26 -35.13 22.32 48.89
CA ALA A 26 -34.57 21.90 47.61
C ALA A 26 -34.23 23.12 46.75
N ASP A 27 -33.04 23.12 46.13
CA ASP A 27 -32.66 24.10 45.11
C ASP A 27 -32.11 23.35 43.88
N ASN A 28 -32.61 23.73 42.70
CA ASN A 28 -32.27 23.18 41.40
C ASN A 28 -31.29 24.14 40.70
N SER A 29 -29.98 23.92 40.85
CA SER A 29 -28.99 24.62 40.03
C SER A 29 -27.93 23.65 39.50
N HIS A 30 -28.03 23.35 38.21
CA HIS A 30 -27.18 22.43 37.45
C HIS A 30 -26.02 23.15 36.74
N GLU A 31 -25.34 24.08 37.40
CA GLU A 31 -24.23 24.82 36.79
C GLU A 31 -23.08 25.00 37.79
N LYS A 32 -22.21 23.98 37.88
CA LYS A 32 -20.79 24.02 38.31
C LYS A 32 -20.24 22.60 38.43
N CYS A 33 -19.91 21.98 37.30
CA CYS A 33 -19.06 20.79 37.28
C CYS A 33 -17.97 20.94 36.21
N THR A 34 -16.89 21.61 36.61
CA THR A 34 -15.60 21.65 35.91
C THR A 34 -14.76 20.45 36.34
N PHE A 35 -14.21 19.72 35.35
CA PHE A 35 -13.13 18.74 35.45
C PHE A 35 -13.28 17.67 36.54
N HIS A 36 -13.76 16.47 36.16
CA HIS A 36 -13.62 15.28 36.99
C HIS A 36 -12.12 14.99 37.20
N HIS A 37 -11.69 15.24 38.43
CA HIS A 37 -10.46 14.72 39.01
C HIS A 37 -10.52 13.18 38.99
N ASP A 38 -9.35 12.57 38.80
CA ASP A 38 -9.15 11.14 38.62
C ASP A 38 -9.82 10.29 39.70
N LEU A 39 -10.23 9.09 39.27
CA LEU A 39 -10.77 7.98 40.07
C LEU A 39 -10.03 7.77 41.40
N GLU A 40 -10.60 8.28 42.49
CA GLU A 40 -10.43 7.72 43.84
C GLU A 40 -11.18 6.38 43.89
N LEU A 41 -10.45 5.30 43.64
CA LEU A 41 -10.86 3.93 43.97
C LEU A 41 -9.98 3.50 45.14
N ASP A 42 -10.59 3.28 46.30
CA ASP A 42 -9.92 3.03 47.60
C ASP A 42 -8.99 1.79 47.66
N HIS A 43 -8.86 1.02 46.59
CA HIS A 43 -8.00 -0.16 46.51
C HIS A 43 -7.27 -0.26 45.16
N ARG A 44 -6.21 0.55 44.96
CA ARG A 44 -5.23 0.25 43.89
C ARG A 44 -4.15 -0.71 44.43
N PRO A 45 -3.84 -1.81 43.74
CA PRO A 45 -2.63 -2.56 44.03
C PRO A 45 -1.38 -1.71 43.73
N PRO A 46 -0.23 -1.98 44.37
CA PRO A 46 0.91 -1.08 44.39
C PRO A 46 1.62 -0.91 43.03
N THR A 47 1.44 -1.86 42.10
CA THR A 47 1.95 -1.77 40.72
C THR A 47 0.97 -2.38 39.73
N ARG A 48 1.11 -2.08 38.43
CA ARG A 48 0.28 -2.68 37.36
C ARG A 48 0.46 -4.19 37.27
N GLU A 49 1.67 -4.69 37.55
CA GLU A 49 1.99 -6.11 37.53
C GLU A 49 1.18 -6.89 38.57
N ALA A 50 0.83 -6.24 39.70
CA ALA A 50 -0.01 -6.85 40.71
C ALA A 50 -1.48 -7.05 40.25
N LEU A 51 -1.93 -6.37 39.18
CA LEU A 51 -3.24 -6.61 38.56
C LEU A 51 -3.26 -7.85 37.64
N LEU A 52 -2.08 -8.32 37.23
CA LEU A 52 -1.95 -9.37 36.22
C LEU A 52 -2.73 -10.66 36.56
N PRO A 53 -2.68 -11.19 37.80
CA PRO A 53 -3.41 -12.42 38.14
C PRO A 53 -4.93 -12.30 37.97
N ASP A 54 -5.52 -11.19 38.45
CA ASP A 54 -6.97 -10.97 38.39
C ASP A 54 -7.45 -10.68 36.96
N MET A 55 -6.66 -9.93 36.18
CA MET A 55 -6.94 -9.70 34.77
C MET A 55 -6.84 -10.99 33.95
N ALA A 56 -5.81 -11.81 34.19
CA ALA A 56 -5.68 -13.11 33.53
C ALA A 56 -6.87 -14.02 33.88
N LYS A 57 -7.32 -14.04 35.14
CA LYS A 57 -8.53 -14.77 35.54
C LYS A 57 -9.77 -14.28 34.76
N SER A 58 -9.90 -12.97 34.58
CA SER A 58 -11.00 -12.36 33.82
C SER A 58 -10.97 -12.75 32.34
N TYR A 59 -9.80 -12.73 31.69
CA TYR A 59 -9.66 -13.20 30.31
C TYR A 59 -9.95 -14.70 30.15
N ARG A 60 -9.56 -15.53 31.14
CA ARG A 60 -9.91 -16.95 31.12
C ARG A 60 -11.42 -17.15 31.19
N LEU A 61 -12.10 -16.37 32.05
CA LEU A 61 -13.57 -16.39 32.12
C LEU A 61 -14.22 -15.94 30.81
N LEU A 62 -13.66 -14.93 30.12
CA LEU A 62 -14.13 -14.51 28.80
C LEU A 62 -14.01 -15.63 27.76
N LEU A 63 -12.88 -16.35 27.71
CA LEU A 63 -12.70 -17.48 26.79
C LEU A 63 -13.78 -18.56 27.04
N THR A 64 -13.99 -18.93 28.30
CA THR A 64 -15.06 -19.88 28.65
C THR A 64 -16.45 -19.34 28.28
N GLY A 65 -16.70 -18.04 28.49
CA GLY A 65 -17.96 -17.39 28.13
C GLY A 65 -18.23 -17.34 26.63
N LEU A 66 -17.18 -17.38 25.79
CA LEU A 66 -17.28 -17.49 24.33
C LEU A 66 -17.51 -18.94 23.86
N GLY A 67 -17.47 -19.92 24.76
CA GLY A 67 -17.58 -21.34 24.43
C GLY A 67 -16.28 -22.00 23.99
N GLU A 68 -15.13 -21.33 24.14
CA GLU A 68 -13.82 -21.90 23.85
C GLU A 68 -13.34 -22.81 24.99
N ASP A 69 -12.47 -23.78 24.65
CA ASP A 69 -11.73 -24.60 25.62
C ASP A 69 -10.42 -23.89 26.03
N PRO A 70 -10.30 -23.34 27.25
CA PRO A 70 -9.08 -22.64 27.69
C PRO A 70 -7.87 -23.58 27.84
N GLU A 71 -8.08 -24.90 27.88
CA GLU A 71 -7.02 -25.89 28.03
C GLU A 71 -6.38 -26.29 26.69
N ARG A 72 -6.94 -25.89 25.54
CA ARG A 72 -6.32 -26.17 24.24
C ARG A 72 -4.97 -25.48 24.11
N GLN A 73 -4.02 -26.12 23.42
CA GLN A 73 -2.62 -25.68 23.31
C GLN A 73 -2.46 -24.17 23.01
N GLY A 74 -3.26 -23.63 22.08
CA GLY A 74 -3.20 -22.22 21.70
C GLY A 74 -3.66 -21.24 22.79
N LEU A 75 -4.55 -21.65 23.69
CA LEU A 75 -5.18 -20.77 24.70
C LEU A 75 -4.59 -20.86 26.09
N LEU A 76 -3.80 -21.89 26.41
CA LEU A 76 -3.19 -22.08 27.73
C LEU A 76 -2.56 -20.81 28.32
N LYS A 77 -1.82 -20.06 27.49
CA LYS A 77 -1.17 -18.80 27.89
C LYS A 77 -1.90 -17.54 27.41
N THR A 78 -3.04 -17.67 26.71
CA THR A 78 -3.80 -16.51 26.21
C THR A 78 -4.27 -15.58 27.32
N PRO A 79 -4.81 -16.05 28.45
CA PRO A 79 -5.27 -15.15 29.51
C PRO A 79 -4.17 -14.23 30.05
N GLU A 80 -2.97 -14.77 30.27
CA GLU A 80 -1.82 -13.99 30.73
C GLU A 80 -1.33 -13.02 29.65
N ARG A 81 -1.22 -13.46 28.37
CA ARG A 81 -0.81 -12.61 27.25
C ARG A 81 -1.80 -11.46 27.01
N ALA A 82 -3.09 -11.73 27.06
CA ALA A 82 -4.15 -10.74 26.87
C ALA A 82 -4.15 -9.70 28.01
N ALA A 83 -3.94 -10.14 29.25
CA ALA A 83 -3.80 -9.25 30.40
C ALA A 83 -2.57 -8.33 30.26
N LYS A 84 -1.40 -8.87 29.92
CA LYS A 84 -0.19 -8.09 29.65
C LYS A 84 -0.39 -7.08 28.52
N ALA A 85 -1.03 -7.49 27.43
CA ALA A 85 -1.33 -6.62 26.29
C ALA A 85 -2.23 -5.44 26.71
N MET A 86 -3.32 -5.72 27.43
CA MET A 86 -4.23 -4.66 27.90
C MET A 86 -3.54 -3.71 28.87
N LEU A 87 -2.68 -4.22 29.77
CA LEU A 87 -1.88 -3.38 30.65
C LEU A 87 -0.94 -2.46 29.88
N PHE A 88 -0.35 -2.93 28.78
CA PHE A 88 0.48 -2.12 27.88
C PHE A 88 -0.34 -1.09 27.10
N PHE A 89 -1.48 -1.48 26.54
CA PHE A 89 -2.37 -0.56 25.81
C PHE A 89 -2.93 0.57 26.68
N THR A 90 -2.91 0.40 28.00
CA THR A 90 -3.38 1.37 28.98
C THR A 90 -2.26 1.92 29.88
N LYS A 91 -0.98 1.78 29.49
CA LYS A 91 0.17 2.25 30.29
C LYS A 91 0.24 3.77 30.45
N GLY A 92 -0.45 4.52 29.59
CA GLY A 92 -0.44 5.98 29.60
C GLY A 92 -1.12 6.60 30.83
N TYR A 93 -1.88 5.82 31.61
CA TYR A 93 -2.42 6.27 32.90
C TYR A 93 -1.34 6.47 33.97
N ASP A 94 -0.20 5.79 33.85
CA ASP A 94 0.89 5.82 34.83
C ASP A 94 2.02 6.76 34.43
N GLN A 95 1.83 7.53 33.35
CA GLN A 95 2.81 8.48 32.84
C GLN A 95 2.36 9.91 33.15
N SER A 96 3.26 10.70 33.73
CA SER A 96 3.07 12.13 33.91
C SER A 96 3.70 12.92 32.76
N LEU A 97 3.13 14.09 32.46
CA LEU A 97 3.67 14.99 31.44
C LEU A 97 5.10 15.43 31.83
N GLU A 98 5.32 15.76 33.09
CA GLU A 98 6.60 16.25 33.61
C GLU A 98 7.75 15.25 33.40
N GLU A 99 7.53 13.97 33.74
CA GLU A 99 8.51 12.90 33.52
C GLU A 99 8.84 12.70 32.04
N VAL A 100 7.83 12.81 31.18
CA VAL A 100 8.02 12.63 29.73
C VAL A 100 8.81 13.79 29.14
N LEU A 101 8.55 15.02 29.57
CA LEU A 101 9.27 16.21 29.11
C LEU A 101 10.76 16.13 29.47
N ASN A 102 11.10 15.70 30.71
CA ASN A 102 12.47 15.49 31.18
C ASN A 102 13.44 16.64 30.80
N ASN A 103 13.04 17.89 31.04
CA ASN A 103 13.80 19.11 30.72
C ASN A 103 14.18 19.29 29.24
N ALA A 104 13.53 18.59 28.30
CA ALA A 104 13.78 18.76 26.86
C ALA A 104 12.99 19.96 26.27
N ILE A 105 13.05 21.09 26.98
CA ILE A 105 12.55 22.38 26.54
C ILE A 105 13.78 23.24 26.34
N PHE A 106 13.94 23.79 25.14
CA PHE A 106 15.11 24.58 24.75
C PHE A 106 14.67 26.02 24.51
N ASP A 107 15.48 26.96 24.97
CA ASP A 107 15.28 28.37 24.64
C ASP A 107 15.89 28.60 23.26
N GLU A 108 15.05 28.92 22.28
CA GLU A 108 15.44 29.19 20.89
C GLU A 108 14.65 30.41 20.42
N ASP A 109 15.32 31.35 19.77
CA ASP A 109 14.71 32.61 19.31
C ASP A 109 13.98 32.39 17.98
N THR A 110 12.89 31.62 18.05
CA THR A 110 12.00 31.34 16.93
C THR A 110 10.56 31.59 17.34
N ASP A 111 9.82 32.27 16.46
CA ASP A 111 8.40 32.56 16.56
C ASP A 111 7.60 31.98 15.37
N GLU A 112 8.27 31.22 14.50
CA GLU A 112 7.67 30.57 13.33
C GLU A 112 7.02 29.22 13.67
N MET A 113 6.11 28.75 12.80
CA MET A 113 5.36 27.54 13.03
C MET A 113 6.25 26.29 13.00
N VAL A 114 6.18 25.49 14.06
CA VAL A 114 6.79 24.16 14.10
C VAL A 114 5.70 23.11 13.89
N VAL A 115 5.86 22.25 12.88
CA VAL A 115 4.93 21.16 12.56
C VAL A 115 5.63 19.81 12.65
N VAL A 116 5.05 18.90 13.42
CA VAL A 116 5.39 17.46 13.40
C VAL A 116 4.13 16.71 13.01
N LYS A 117 4.16 16.11 11.82
CA LYS A 117 3.03 15.38 11.25
C LYS A 117 3.34 13.91 11.08
N ASP A 118 2.30 13.13 10.76
CA ASP A 118 2.38 11.69 10.53
C ASP A 118 2.87 10.88 11.74
N ILE A 119 2.60 11.35 12.98
CA ILE A 119 2.92 10.58 14.19
C ILE A 119 1.95 9.41 14.29
N GLU A 120 2.42 8.17 14.16
CA GLU A 120 1.57 7.00 14.28
C GLU A 120 0.99 6.87 15.69
N MET A 121 -0.31 6.57 15.75
CA MET A 121 -1.07 6.50 16.99
C MET A 121 -1.91 5.23 17.04
N PHE A 122 -1.86 4.55 18.18
CA PHE A 122 -2.69 3.41 18.51
C PHE A 122 -3.38 3.66 19.85
N SER A 123 -4.70 3.56 19.88
CA SER A 123 -5.51 3.75 21.08
C SER A 123 -6.63 2.71 21.16
N MET A 124 -7.36 2.73 22.28
CA MET A 124 -8.42 1.78 22.58
C MET A 124 -9.75 2.52 22.76
N CYS A 125 -10.75 2.17 21.96
CA CYS A 125 -12.09 2.75 22.09
C CYS A 125 -12.70 2.36 23.44
N GLU A 126 -13.02 3.33 24.29
CA GLU A 126 -13.55 3.06 25.63
C GLU A 126 -14.91 2.37 25.63
N HIS A 127 -15.70 2.55 24.57
CA HIS A 127 -17.04 1.95 24.44
C HIS A 127 -17.02 0.43 24.18
N HIS A 128 -15.98 -0.07 23.51
CA HIS A 128 -15.95 -1.45 23.01
C HIS A 128 -14.68 -2.22 23.38
N LEU A 129 -13.68 -1.54 23.95
CA LEU A 129 -12.35 -2.10 24.21
C LEU A 129 -11.72 -2.70 22.95
N VAL A 130 -11.95 -2.04 21.82
CA VAL A 130 -11.45 -2.41 20.49
C VAL A 130 -10.54 -1.28 19.98
N PRO A 131 -9.42 -1.59 19.29
CA PRO A 131 -8.48 -0.56 18.85
C PRO A 131 -9.09 0.45 17.87
N PHE A 132 -8.61 1.69 17.96
CA PHE A 132 -8.62 2.63 16.84
C PHE A 132 -7.20 3.17 16.68
N TYR A 133 -6.78 3.37 15.43
CA TYR A 133 -5.41 3.73 15.11
C TYR A 133 -5.37 4.71 13.94
N GLY A 134 -4.26 5.41 13.77
CA GLY A 134 -4.09 6.34 12.66
C GLY A 134 -2.92 7.28 12.91
N LYS A 135 -3.07 8.54 12.51
CA LYS A 135 -1.98 9.53 12.50
C LYS A 135 -2.37 10.78 13.27
N VAL A 136 -1.39 11.38 13.93
CA VAL A 136 -1.52 12.66 14.63
C VAL A 136 -0.57 13.66 14.01
N SER A 137 -1.09 14.85 13.74
CA SER A 137 -0.31 16.00 13.29
C SER A 137 -0.44 17.13 14.30
N ILE A 138 0.70 17.67 14.74
CA ILE A 138 0.79 18.70 15.75
C ILE A 138 1.54 19.90 15.18
N GLY A 139 0.94 21.08 15.27
CA GLY A 139 1.54 22.36 14.95
C GLY A 139 1.54 23.25 16.19
N TYR A 140 2.59 24.04 16.40
CA TYR A 140 2.57 25.08 17.43
C TYR A 140 3.44 26.28 17.02
N LEU A 141 3.10 27.45 17.57
CA LEU A 141 3.86 28.70 17.39
C LEU A 141 4.65 29.00 18.67
N PRO A 142 5.96 28.75 18.71
CA PRO A 142 6.78 28.95 19.90
C PRO A 142 6.78 30.41 20.38
N GLN A 143 7.04 30.61 21.67
CA GLN A 143 7.31 31.94 22.25
C GLN A 143 8.63 31.90 23.01
N GLY A 144 9.73 31.80 22.26
CA GLY A 144 11.09 31.69 22.81
C GLY A 144 11.42 30.33 23.44
N LYS A 145 10.49 29.36 23.41
CA LYS A 145 10.68 27.99 23.92
C LYS A 145 10.20 26.95 22.93
N ILE A 146 11.10 26.04 22.57
CA ILE A 146 10.80 24.90 21.69
C ILE A 146 10.82 23.60 22.47
N LEU A 147 10.01 22.64 22.03
CA LEU A 147 9.97 21.31 22.58
C LEU A 147 10.81 20.37 21.71
N GLY A 148 11.63 19.50 22.31
CA GLY A 148 12.32 18.47 21.54
C GLY A 148 11.33 17.61 20.75
N LEU A 149 11.56 17.43 19.44
CA LEU A 149 10.59 16.81 18.51
C LEU A 149 10.07 15.45 18.99
N SER A 150 10.95 14.61 19.55
CA SER A 150 10.59 13.29 20.08
C SER A 150 9.60 13.35 21.25
N LYS A 151 9.48 14.49 21.95
CA LYS A 151 8.55 14.67 23.07
C LYS A 151 7.12 14.86 22.60
N LEU A 152 6.90 15.42 21.41
CA LEU A 152 5.56 15.51 20.82
C LEU A 152 4.98 14.11 20.60
N ALA A 153 5.75 13.19 20.02
CA ALA A 153 5.36 11.79 19.87
C ALA A 153 5.10 11.11 21.23
N ARG A 154 5.93 11.38 22.25
CA ARG A 154 5.70 10.83 23.59
C ARG A 154 4.44 11.38 24.25
N ILE A 155 4.11 12.67 24.05
CA ILE A 155 2.85 13.25 24.52
C ILE A 155 1.66 12.52 23.87
N VAL A 156 1.73 12.24 22.57
CA VAL A 156 0.72 11.41 21.88
C VAL A 156 0.59 10.04 22.56
N GLU A 157 1.71 9.39 22.90
CA GLU A 157 1.70 8.08 23.55
C GLU A 157 1.04 8.09 24.95
N ILE A 158 1.29 9.09 25.80
CA ILE A 158 0.67 9.22 27.14
C ILE A 158 -0.85 9.14 27.05
N PHE A 159 -1.44 9.86 26.10
CA PHE A 159 -2.89 9.95 25.99
C PHE A 159 -3.51 8.85 25.13
N SER A 160 -2.81 8.40 24.08
CA SER A 160 -3.33 7.32 23.21
C SER A 160 -3.29 5.95 23.89
N ARG A 161 -2.33 5.70 24.79
CA ARG A 161 -2.25 4.47 25.60
C ARG A 161 -3.20 4.50 26.80
N ARG A 162 -4.47 4.81 26.56
CA ARG A 162 -5.58 4.88 27.51
C ARG A 162 -6.85 4.35 26.82
N LEU A 163 -7.91 4.14 27.60
CA LEU A 163 -9.25 4.02 27.03
C LEU A 163 -9.72 5.42 26.64
N GLN A 164 -10.14 5.59 25.39
CA GLN A 164 -10.32 6.91 24.78
C GLN A 164 -11.56 7.03 23.89
N VAL A 165 -11.91 8.30 23.69
CA VAL A 165 -12.71 8.85 22.60
C VAL A 165 -11.81 9.80 21.81
N GLN A 166 -11.85 9.76 20.47
CA GLN A 166 -10.85 10.42 19.61
C GLN A 166 -10.84 11.96 19.81
N GLU A 167 -12.01 12.55 20.02
CA GLU A 167 -12.21 13.97 20.32
C GLU A 167 -11.50 14.37 21.62
N ARG A 168 -11.60 13.53 22.66
CA ARG A 168 -10.94 13.75 23.95
C ARG A 168 -9.44 13.62 23.83
N LEU A 169 -8.97 12.58 23.13
CA LEU A 169 -7.56 12.36 22.84
C LEU A 169 -6.93 13.58 22.15
N THR A 170 -7.58 14.07 21.09
CA THR A 170 -7.14 15.25 20.32
C THR A 170 -6.99 16.48 21.23
N LYS A 171 -8.00 16.73 22.06
CA LYS A 171 -8.01 17.87 22.98
C LYS A 171 -6.93 17.75 24.06
N GLN A 172 -6.73 16.56 24.62
CA GLN A 172 -5.72 16.33 25.66
C GLN A 172 -4.30 16.57 25.16
N ILE A 173 -3.98 16.12 23.95
CA ILE A 173 -2.67 16.37 23.32
C ILE A 173 -2.44 17.88 23.14
N ALA A 174 -3.42 18.61 22.60
CA ALA A 174 -3.30 20.05 22.40
C ALA A 174 -3.08 20.82 23.72
N ILE A 175 -3.80 20.44 24.77
CA ILE A 175 -3.66 21.03 26.11
C ILE A 175 -2.28 20.71 26.70
N ALA A 176 -1.80 19.48 26.57
CA ALA A 176 -0.50 19.08 27.10
C ALA A 176 0.67 19.82 26.44
N VAL A 177 0.63 20.01 25.11
CA VAL A 177 1.63 20.84 24.40
C VAL A 177 1.57 22.29 24.89
N THR A 178 0.35 22.82 25.08
CA THR A 178 0.16 24.17 25.63
C THR A 178 0.76 24.32 27.03
N GLN A 179 0.55 23.32 27.90
CA GLN A 179 1.10 23.30 29.25
C GLN A 179 2.64 23.18 29.26
N ALA A 180 3.20 22.41 28.32
CA ALA A 180 4.63 22.14 28.26
C ALA A 180 5.44 23.40 27.89
N VAL A 181 5.05 24.12 26.83
CA VAL A 181 5.88 25.22 26.28
C VAL A 181 5.21 26.59 26.28
N ARG A 182 3.92 26.69 26.68
CA ARG A 182 3.12 27.93 26.64
C ARG A 182 3.30 28.71 25.33
N PRO A 183 3.02 28.07 24.18
CA PRO A 183 3.18 28.69 22.88
C PRO A 183 2.09 29.73 22.61
N ALA A 184 2.25 30.55 21.57
CA ALA A 184 1.23 31.48 21.11
C ALA A 184 -0.04 30.75 20.63
N GLY A 185 0.12 29.53 20.11
CA GLY A 185 -0.99 28.66 19.76
C GLY A 185 -0.54 27.22 19.51
N VAL A 186 -1.52 26.30 19.54
CA VAL A 186 -1.33 24.88 19.22
C VAL A 186 -2.48 24.41 18.32
N ALA A 187 -2.15 23.60 17.34
CA ALA A 187 -3.06 22.84 16.50
C ALA A 187 -2.77 21.35 16.59
N VAL A 188 -3.81 20.54 16.76
CA VAL A 188 -3.71 19.07 16.69
C VAL A 188 -4.81 18.57 15.76
N VAL A 189 -4.44 17.71 14.82
CA VAL A 189 -5.36 16.95 13.96
C VAL A 189 -5.06 15.48 14.13
N ILE A 190 -6.10 14.67 14.30
CA ILE A 190 -6.02 13.21 14.34
C ILE A 190 -6.91 12.66 13.24
N GLU A 191 -6.35 11.82 12.39
CA GLU A 191 -7.08 10.96 11.46
C GLU A 191 -6.99 9.52 11.99
N GLY A 192 -8.14 8.87 12.18
CA GLY A 192 -8.20 7.54 12.79
C GLY A 192 -9.21 6.60 12.13
N VAL A 193 -8.84 5.31 12.07
CA VAL A 193 -9.69 4.19 11.69
C VAL A 193 -10.14 3.45 12.95
N HIS A 194 -11.45 3.26 13.08
CA HIS A 194 -12.06 2.63 14.25
C HIS A 194 -12.45 1.19 13.95
N MET A 195 -11.75 0.22 14.56
CA MET A 195 -12.05 -1.20 14.28
C MET A 195 -13.47 -1.58 14.75
N CYS A 196 -14.05 -0.86 15.72
CA CYS A 196 -15.44 -1.03 16.12
C CYS A 196 -16.46 -0.67 15.01
N MET A 197 -16.04 0.05 13.96
CA MET A 197 -16.83 0.35 12.75
C MET A 197 -16.44 -0.53 11.55
N VAL A 198 -15.21 -1.05 11.52
CA VAL A 198 -14.68 -1.85 10.40
C VAL A 198 -15.03 -3.32 10.55
N MET A 199 -14.64 -3.95 11.67
CA MET A 199 -14.76 -5.41 11.83
C MET A 199 -16.10 -5.86 12.41
N ARG A 200 -16.93 -4.91 12.87
CA ARG A 200 -18.25 -5.16 13.46
C ARG A 200 -19.17 -3.95 13.26
N GLY A 201 -20.42 -4.08 13.70
CA GLY A 201 -21.38 -2.98 13.63
C GLY A 201 -21.73 -2.63 12.19
N VAL A 202 -21.41 -1.40 11.77
CA VAL A 202 -21.73 -0.89 10.42
C VAL A 202 -20.81 -1.41 9.30
N GLN A 203 -19.68 -2.02 9.67
CA GLN A 203 -18.72 -2.68 8.76
C GLN A 203 -18.27 -1.81 7.56
N LYS A 204 -17.89 -0.57 7.82
CA LYS A 204 -17.41 0.38 6.79
C LYS A 204 -15.89 0.43 6.79
N ILE A 205 -15.29 -0.38 5.93
CA ILE A 205 -13.84 -0.60 5.83
C ILE A 205 -13.09 0.71 5.55
N ASN A 206 -13.66 1.58 4.71
CA ASN A 206 -12.99 2.81 4.27
C ASN A 206 -13.31 4.02 5.16
N SER A 207 -14.08 3.84 6.24
CA SER A 207 -14.50 4.95 7.10
C SER A 207 -13.34 5.46 7.95
N LYS A 208 -12.97 6.73 7.76
CA LYS A 208 -11.99 7.44 8.58
C LYS A 208 -12.66 8.55 9.37
N THR A 209 -12.20 8.79 10.60
CA THR A 209 -12.68 9.87 11.46
C THR A 209 -11.56 10.89 11.63
N VAL A 210 -11.83 12.15 11.29
CA VAL A 210 -10.90 13.26 11.48
C VAL A 210 -11.41 14.16 12.60
N THR A 211 -10.58 14.40 13.60
CA THR A 211 -10.86 15.31 14.73
C THR A 211 -9.75 16.33 14.85
N SER A 212 -10.09 17.56 15.25
CA SER A 212 -9.10 18.62 15.42
C SER A 212 -9.33 19.43 16.69
N THR A 213 -8.26 20.01 17.22
CA THR A 213 -8.31 20.97 18.33
C THR A 213 -7.32 22.09 18.05
N MET A 214 -7.85 23.32 17.96
CA MET A 214 -7.09 24.54 17.76
C MET A 214 -7.16 25.41 19.02
N LEU A 215 -6.01 25.91 19.48
CA LEU A 215 -5.81 26.75 20.66
C LEU A 215 -4.94 27.98 20.31
N GLY A 216 -5.17 29.10 21.00
CA GLY A 216 -4.44 30.35 20.79
C GLY A 216 -4.56 30.86 19.36
N VAL A 217 -3.46 31.33 18.77
CA VAL A 217 -3.44 31.91 17.42
C VAL A 217 -4.07 30.99 16.35
N PHE A 218 -3.93 29.65 16.46
CA PHE A 218 -4.59 28.72 15.51
C PHE A 218 -6.13 28.74 15.56
N ARG A 219 -6.71 29.14 16.70
CA ARG A 219 -8.16 29.32 16.83
C ARG A 219 -8.57 30.69 16.31
N ASP A 220 -7.83 31.72 16.69
CA ASP A 220 -8.23 33.11 16.53
C ASP A 220 -7.88 33.66 15.14
N ASP A 221 -6.75 33.25 14.54
CA ASP A 221 -6.34 33.62 13.19
C ASP A 221 -6.62 32.50 12.18
N PRO A 222 -7.56 32.71 11.23
CA PRO A 222 -7.82 31.74 10.17
C PRO A 222 -6.61 31.50 9.25
N LYS A 223 -5.74 32.49 9.03
CA LYS A 223 -4.61 32.33 8.10
C LYS A 223 -3.57 31.34 8.63
N THR A 224 -3.19 31.48 9.90
CA THR A 224 -2.32 30.50 10.58
C THR A 224 -2.93 29.10 10.58
N ARG A 225 -4.25 29.00 10.77
CA ARG A 225 -4.95 27.70 10.72
C ARG A 225 -4.90 27.09 9.33
N GLU A 226 -5.16 27.87 8.29
CA GLU A 226 -5.08 27.42 6.90
C GLU A 226 -3.65 26.99 6.53
N GLU A 227 -2.63 27.75 6.94
CA GLU A 227 -1.23 27.38 6.76
C GLU A 227 -0.91 26.02 7.36
N PHE A 228 -1.29 25.78 8.62
CA PHE A 228 -1.08 24.48 9.25
C PHE A 228 -1.84 23.35 8.56
N LEU A 229 -3.13 23.56 8.24
CA LEU A 229 -3.91 22.56 7.54
C LEU A 229 -3.29 22.25 6.17
N ASN A 230 -2.75 23.24 5.47
CA ASN A 230 -2.04 23.01 4.22
C ASN A 230 -0.76 22.21 4.45
N LEU A 231 0.05 22.52 5.48
CA LEU A 231 1.29 21.81 5.78
C LEU A 231 1.08 20.33 6.16
N VAL A 232 0.01 20.04 6.92
CA VAL A 232 -0.31 18.66 7.33
C VAL A 232 -0.93 17.85 6.20
N HIS A 233 -1.69 18.48 5.29
CA HIS A 233 -2.23 17.82 4.11
C HIS A 233 -1.27 17.84 2.90
N SER A 234 -0.23 18.69 2.89
CA SER A 234 0.78 18.74 1.84
C SER A 234 1.83 17.66 2.09
N ASN A 235 1.65 16.48 1.50
CA ASN A 235 2.62 15.38 1.58
C ASN A 235 4.06 15.87 1.29
N SER A 236 4.99 15.47 2.16
CA SER A 236 6.43 15.54 1.90
C SER A 236 6.73 14.70 0.66
N VAL A 237 7.09 15.37 -0.44
CA VAL A 237 7.42 14.80 -1.76
C VAL A 237 6.36 13.82 -2.29
N GLU A 238 5.15 14.32 -2.47
CA GLU A 238 4.34 13.97 -3.64
C GLU A 238 3.69 15.25 -4.15
N HIS A 239 4.44 16.03 -4.93
CA HIS A 239 3.85 16.97 -5.86
C HIS A 239 3.36 16.16 -7.09
N LYS A 240 2.34 15.32 -6.88
CA LYS A 240 1.51 14.82 -7.98
C LYS A 240 0.55 15.95 -8.32
N ALA A 241 0.79 16.52 -9.50
CA ALA A 241 0.03 17.65 -10.01
C ALA A 241 -1.47 17.38 -9.90
N ARG A 242 -2.22 18.45 -9.64
CA ARG A 242 -3.68 18.50 -9.61
C ARG A 242 -4.23 18.05 -10.96
N MET A 243 -4.33 16.74 -11.16
CA MET A 243 -4.78 16.12 -12.40
C MET A 243 -6.26 15.80 -12.24
N GLN A 244 -7.08 16.39 -13.12
CA GLN A 244 -8.43 15.89 -13.38
C GLN A 244 -8.28 14.54 -14.06
N ILE A 245 -8.02 13.49 -13.27
CA ILE A 245 -8.18 12.12 -13.74
C ILE A 245 -9.68 11.96 -13.98
N PRO A 246 -10.15 11.79 -15.22
CA PRO A 246 -11.57 11.59 -15.49
C PRO A 246 -12.00 10.34 -14.73
N THR A 247 -13.14 10.38 -14.07
CA THR A 247 -13.72 9.31 -13.27
C THR A 247 -13.74 7.94 -13.97
N GLY A 248 -13.78 7.92 -15.30
CA GLY A 248 -13.68 6.70 -16.10
C GLY A 248 -12.33 5.98 -16.00
N PHE A 249 -11.24 6.67 -15.64
CA PHE A 249 -9.88 6.12 -15.57
C PHE A 249 -9.70 5.08 -14.47
N ALA A 250 -10.15 5.36 -13.24
CA ALA A 250 -10.05 4.38 -12.15
C ALA A 250 -11.03 3.23 -12.31
N VAL A 251 -12.24 3.50 -12.85
CA VAL A 251 -13.29 2.49 -13.02
C VAL A 251 -12.97 1.51 -14.16
N ALA A 252 -12.40 1.97 -15.27
CA ALA A 252 -12.06 1.10 -16.40
C ALA A 252 -10.85 0.20 -16.13
N LEU A 253 -9.87 0.71 -15.38
CA LEU A 253 -8.70 -0.06 -14.96
C LEU A 253 -9.11 -1.18 -13.97
N LEU A 254 -10.13 -0.91 -13.13
CA LEU A 254 -10.78 -1.88 -12.24
C LEU A 254 -11.65 -2.90 -13.00
N MET A 255 -12.44 -2.45 -13.98
CA MET A 255 -13.41 -3.31 -14.69
C MET A 255 -12.81 -4.17 -15.77
N GLY A 256 -11.70 -3.76 -16.40
CA GLY A 256 -11.01 -4.61 -17.35
C GLY A 256 -10.68 -5.97 -16.72
N LEU A 257 -10.11 -5.99 -15.52
CA LEU A 257 -9.53 -7.23 -15.00
C LEU A 257 -10.45 -8.02 -14.07
N ALA A 258 -11.69 -7.56 -13.87
CA ALA A 258 -12.75 -8.36 -13.27
C ALA A 258 -13.37 -9.26 -14.35
N SER A 259 -12.91 -10.49 -14.46
CA SER A 259 -13.60 -11.58 -15.17
C SER A 259 -15.02 -11.78 -14.59
N ALA A 260 -16.01 -11.02 -15.08
CA ALA A 260 -17.42 -11.37 -15.27
C ALA A 260 -18.29 -10.10 -15.47
N ALA A 261 -18.89 -10.02 -16.67
CA ALA A 261 -19.99 -9.15 -17.10
C ALA A 261 -19.68 -7.63 -17.24
N PRO A 262 -19.79 -7.07 -18.45
CA PRO A 262 -19.70 -5.62 -18.66
C PRO A 262 -20.92 -4.95 -18.02
N VAL A 263 -20.69 -3.94 -17.17
CA VAL A 263 -21.76 -3.14 -16.56
C VAL A 263 -21.95 -1.79 -17.28
N SER A 264 -21.14 -1.47 -18.31
CA SER A 264 -21.35 -0.26 -19.12
C SER A 264 -20.81 -0.39 -20.55
N ASP A 265 -21.54 0.15 -21.53
CA ASP A 265 -21.15 0.31 -22.94
C ASP A 265 -20.06 1.38 -23.17
N GLU A 266 -19.41 1.88 -22.11
CA GLU A 266 -18.38 2.92 -22.20
C GLU A 266 -17.00 2.32 -22.46
N LYS A 267 -16.47 2.56 -23.66
CA LYS A 267 -15.09 2.22 -24.02
C LYS A 267 -14.11 3.15 -23.31
N PHE A 268 -13.10 2.56 -22.69
CA PHE A 268 -12.04 3.35 -22.06
C PHE A 268 -10.89 3.59 -23.02
N VAL A 269 -10.47 4.86 -23.13
CA VAL A 269 -9.41 5.30 -24.04
C VAL A 269 -8.21 5.82 -23.25
N VAL A 270 -7.04 5.22 -23.42
CA VAL A 270 -5.78 5.67 -22.82
C VAL A 270 -5.24 6.87 -23.60
N THR A 271 -5.29 8.08 -23.03
CA THR A 271 -4.81 9.33 -23.61
C THR A 271 -3.48 9.81 -22.98
N ARG A 272 -2.81 10.75 -23.64
CA ARG A 272 -1.49 11.26 -23.21
C ARG A 272 -1.53 11.94 -21.84
N ASP A 273 -2.66 12.54 -21.49
CA ASP A 273 -2.89 13.19 -20.19
C ASP A 273 -2.77 12.21 -19.01
N LEU A 274 -2.80 10.90 -19.27
CA LEU A 274 -2.67 9.86 -18.25
C LEU A 274 -1.23 9.64 -17.78
N PHE A 275 -0.24 10.27 -18.42
CA PHE A 275 1.19 10.05 -18.15
C PHE A 275 1.88 11.31 -17.57
N PRO A 276 1.52 11.77 -16.36
CA PRO A 276 2.16 12.91 -15.74
C PRO A 276 3.57 12.58 -15.24
N GLU A 277 4.48 13.56 -15.24
CA GLU A 277 5.86 13.41 -14.75
C GLU A 277 5.96 12.84 -13.34
N SER A 278 4.94 13.09 -12.51
CA SER A 278 4.92 12.64 -11.12
C SER A 278 4.74 11.12 -10.95
N PHE A 279 4.43 10.39 -12.02
CA PHE A 279 4.30 8.93 -12.02
C PHE A 279 5.56 8.27 -12.59
N VAL A 280 6.53 9.07 -13.03
CA VAL A 280 7.78 8.57 -13.62
C VAL A 280 8.65 7.98 -12.52
N VAL A 281 8.96 6.68 -12.66
CA VAL A 281 9.91 5.97 -11.78
C VAL A 281 11.28 5.80 -12.43
N TYR A 282 11.39 6.02 -13.73
CA TYR A 282 12.63 5.99 -14.48
C TYR A 282 12.58 6.88 -15.73
N SER A 283 13.68 7.54 -16.05
CA SER A 283 13.89 8.26 -17.31
C SER A 283 15.21 7.81 -17.93
N GLY A 284 15.14 7.29 -19.14
CA GLY A 284 16.26 6.75 -19.89
C GLY A 284 16.78 7.69 -20.99
N GLU A 285 17.93 7.35 -21.56
CA GLU A 285 18.46 8.03 -22.76
C GLU A 285 17.91 7.43 -24.07
N HIS A 286 17.41 6.19 -23.99
CA HIS A 286 16.99 5.35 -25.10
C HIS A 286 15.53 4.90 -24.92
N GLU A 287 14.91 4.36 -25.98
CA GLU A 287 13.54 3.86 -25.86
C GLU A 287 13.46 2.60 -24.99
N ILE A 288 12.44 2.53 -24.12
CA ILE A 288 12.15 1.34 -23.31
C ILE A 288 11.22 0.45 -24.10
N VAL A 289 11.73 -0.69 -24.56
CA VAL A 289 11.01 -1.59 -25.49
C VAL A 289 10.39 -2.81 -24.81
N ASN A 290 10.70 -3.01 -23.53
CA ASN A 290 10.16 -4.13 -22.74
C ASN A 290 10.23 -3.82 -21.24
N ILE A 291 9.19 -4.20 -20.49
CA ILE A 291 9.14 -4.11 -19.03
C ILE A 291 8.68 -5.46 -18.48
N ILE A 292 9.38 -5.96 -17.48
CA ILE A 292 9.15 -7.27 -16.88
C ILE A 292 9.08 -7.12 -15.37
N VAL A 293 7.93 -7.49 -14.79
CA VAL A 293 7.75 -7.60 -13.34
C VAL A 293 7.72 -9.08 -12.96
N PRO A 294 8.74 -9.62 -12.27
CA PRO A 294 8.73 -10.99 -11.81
C PRO A 294 7.63 -11.22 -10.77
N LEU A 295 6.80 -12.23 -11.01
CA LEU A 295 5.69 -12.61 -10.14
C LEU A 295 6.06 -13.75 -9.19
N ASN A 296 7.31 -13.77 -8.73
CA ASN A 296 7.88 -14.84 -7.92
C ASN A 296 8.39 -14.34 -6.56
N GLY A 297 8.97 -15.24 -5.78
CA GLY A 297 9.56 -14.96 -4.47
C GLY A 297 10.50 -13.75 -4.42
N LEU A 298 11.11 -13.31 -5.53
CA LEU A 298 11.91 -12.07 -5.59
C LEU A 298 11.13 -10.88 -5.02
N ASN A 299 9.89 -10.73 -5.49
CA ASN A 299 8.96 -9.69 -5.07
C ASN A 299 8.07 -10.17 -3.90
N TYR A 300 7.62 -11.44 -3.87
CA TYR A 300 6.55 -11.90 -2.97
C TYR A 300 6.93 -12.80 -1.79
N ALA A 301 8.17 -13.29 -1.66
CA ALA A 301 8.53 -14.15 -0.52
C ALA A 301 8.28 -13.44 0.83
N GLU A 302 7.92 -14.09 1.94
CA GLU A 302 7.71 -13.37 3.21
C GLU A 302 8.99 -12.62 3.63
N LYS A 303 8.97 -11.26 3.63
CA LYS A 303 10.08 -10.42 4.13
C LYS A 303 9.57 -9.62 5.34
N PRO A 304 10.39 -9.47 6.40
CA PRO A 304 9.96 -8.92 7.70
C PRO A 304 9.60 -7.41 7.72
N ASN A 305 9.75 -6.68 6.61
CA ASN A 305 9.51 -5.23 6.54
C ASN A 305 8.46 -4.88 5.48
N ASN A 306 7.46 -4.08 5.90
CA ASN A 306 6.25 -3.73 5.14
C ASN A 306 6.43 -2.61 4.09
N ASN A 307 7.68 -2.26 3.73
CA ASN A 307 7.97 -1.17 2.79
C ASN A 307 8.66 -1.71 1.52
N ARG A 308 7.93 -2.52 0.75
CA ARG A 308 8.49 -3.25 -0.40
C ARG A 308 8.25 -2.48 -1.69
N LYS A 309 9.31 -1.89 -2.22
CA LYS A 309 9.35 -1.44 -3.62
C LYS A 309 9.49 -2.66 -4.52
N ILE A 310 8.66 -2.75 -5.56
CA ILE A 310 8.72 -3.81 -6.55
C ILE A 310 10.06 -3.76 -7.29
N THR A 311 10.69 -4.92 -7.47
CA THR A 311 11.83 -5.07 -8.37
C THR A 311 11.30 -5.39 -9.76
N LEU A 312 11.65 -4.55 -10.74
CA LEU A 312 11.27 -4.75 -12.14
C LEU A 312 12.51 -4.68 -13.03
N PHE A 313 12.43 -5.35 -14.16
CA PHE A 313 13.45 -5.36 -15.20
C PHE A 313 12.91 -4.64 -16.43
N PHE A 314 13.78 -4.00 -17.19
CA PHE A 314 13.39 -3.36 -18.43
C PHE A 314 14.55 -3.35 -19.42
N VAL A 315 14.21 -3.18 -20.69
CA VAL A 315 15.18 -3.21 -21.79
C VAL A 315 15.13 -1.89 -22.51
N GLU A 316 16.31 -1.30 -22.71
CA GLU A 316 16.49 -0.16 -23.60
C GLU A 316 17.01 -0.63 -24.96
N ALA A 317 16.38 -0.17 -26.03
CA ALA A 317 16.83 -0.38 -27.39
C ALA A 317 16.33 0.75 -28.29
N ASP A 318 17.12 1.11 -29.30
CA ASP A 318 16.71 2.04 -30.35
C ASP A 318 16.60 1.32 -31.70
N GLU A 319 16.25 2.07 -32.74
CA GLU A 319 16.32 1.64 -34.13
C GLU A 319 17.29 2.54 -34.90
N ASP A 320 18.08 1.95 -35.82
CA ASP A 320 18.89 2.72 -36.75
C ASP A 320 18.06 3.28 -37.92
N GLU A 321 18.71 4.03 -38.83
CA GLU A 321 18.06 4.63 -40.00
C GLU A 321 17.41 3.60 -40.95
N SER A 322 17.77 2.32 -40.84
CA SER A 322 17.19 1.21 -41.60
C SER A 322 16.04 0.50 -40.88
N GLY A 323 15.70 0.93 -39.66
CA GLY A 323 14.72 0.28 -38.78
C GLY A 323 15.28 -0.95 -38.08
N LYS A 324 16.61 -1.15 -38.08
CA LYS A 324 17.23 -2.28 -37.39
C LYS A 324 17.42 -1.93 -35.92
N ARG A 325 16.96 -2.84 -35.06
CA ARG A 325 17.09 -2.72 -33.60
C ARG A 325 18.55 -2.68 -33.14
N ILE A 326 18.85 -1.77 -32.22
CA ILE A 326 20.12 -1.60 -31.51
C ILE A 326 19.84 -1.78 -30.01
N ASP A 327 20.27 -2.91 -29.44
CA ASP A 327 20.09 -3.17 -28.01
C ASP A 327 21.11 -2.39 -27.17
N GLN A 328 20.62 -1.60 -26.22
CA GLN A 328 21.45 -0.79 -25.31
C GLN A 328 21.75 -1.52 -24.00
N GLY A 329 20.84 -2.40 -23.60
CA GLY A 329 21.03 -3.31 -22.48
C GLY A 329 19.77 -3.55 -21.67
N LEU A 330 19.91 -4.46 -20.70
CA LEU A 330 18.88 -4.82 -19.74
C LEU A 330 19.24 -4.26 -18.38
N TYR A 331 18.24 -3.65 -17.77
CA TYR A 331 18.31 -2.92 -16.53
C TYR A 331 17.38 -3.54 -15.49
N VAL A 332 17.67 -3.27 -14.23
CA VAL A 332 16.82 -3.58 -13.08
C VAL A 332 16.62 -2.35 -12.24
N ILE A 333 15.38 -2.09 -11.80
CA ILE A 333 15.08 -1.13 -10.73
C ILE A 333 14.92 -1.95 -9.45
N LYS A 334 15.92 -1.90 -8.56
CA LYS A 334 15.87 -2.57 -7.26
C LYS A 334 15.82 -1.51 -6.16
N ASN A 335 14.81 -1.58 -5.30
CA ASN A 335 14.56 -0.58 -4.25
C ASN A 335 14.46 0.86 -4.78
N GLY A 336 13.96 1.05 -6.00
CA GLY A 336 13.88 2.34 -6.67
C GLY A 336 15.19 2.85 -7.27
N ILE A 337 16.25 2.01 -7.33
CA ILE A 337 17.54 2.38 -7.91
C ILE A 337 17.71 1.60 -9.23
N PRO A 338 17.76 2.28 -10.38
CA PRO A 338 18.01 1.66 -11.67
C PRO A 338 19.50 1.28 -11.82
N LYS A 339 19.79 0.13 -12.41
CA LYS A 339 21.14 -0.32 -12.76
C LYS A 339 21.12 -1.15 -14.04
N LYS A 340 22.02 -0.85 -14.98
CA LYS A 340 22.31 -1.76 -16.12
C LYS A 340 23.01 -3.00 -15.58
N ILE A 341 22.46 -4.18 -15.87
CA ILE A 341 23.00 -5.45 -15.37
C ILE A 341 23.52 -6.35 -16.49
N LEU A 342 23.10 -6.12 -17.74
CA LEU A 342 23.51 -6.94 -18.87
C LEU A 342 23.54 -6.11 -20.15
N ASP A 343 24.73 -5.97 -20.73
CA ASP A 343 24.89 -5.35 -22.05
C ASP A 343 24.21 -6.23 -23.11
N TYR A 344 23.49 -5.60 -24.04
CA TYR A 344 22.74 -6.30 -25.09
C TYR A 344 21.71 -7.33 -24.57
N GLY A 345 21.27 -7.20 -23.31
CA GLY A 345 20.13 -7.96 -22.79
C GLY A 345 18.83 -7.52 -23.47
N ARG A 346 17.93 -8.48 -23.73
CA ARG A 346 16.78 -8.31 -24.65
C ARG A 346 15.43 -8.64 -24.04
N ASP A 347 15.41 -9.53 -23.05
CA ASP A 347 14.18 -9.96 -22.39
C ASP A 347 14.47 -10.61 -21.03
N ALA A 348 13.45 -10.74 -20.19
CA ALA A 348 13.52 -11.44 -18.91
C ALA A 348 12.26 -12.26 -18.64
N SER A 349 12.40 -13.33 -17.87
CA SER A 349 11.28 -14.16 -17.46
C SER A 349 11.55 -14.86 -16.12
N ALA A 350 10.49 -15.07 -15.35
CA ALA A 350 10.51 -15.79 -14.09
C ALA A 350 9.30 -16.72 -14.03
N ALA A 351 9.45 -17.88 -13.39
CA ALA A 351 8.34 -18.74 -13.03
C ALA A 351 7.50 -18.08 -11.94
N ASN A 352 6.20 -18.34 -11.89
CA ASN A 352 5.32 -17.92 -10.80
C ASN A 352 5.38 -18.91 -9.64
N ASP A 353 6.45 -18.82 -8.86
CA ASP A 353 6.71 -19.68 -7.72
C ASP A 353 7.41 -18.92 -6.58
N ASN A 354 7.84 -19.65 -5.56
CA ASN A 354 8.57 -19.06 -4.42
C ASN A 354 10.07 -18.85 -4.69
N SER A 355 10.57 -19.17 -5.89
CA SER A 355 11.96 -18.91 -6.26
C SER A 355 12.22 -17.40 -6.34
N GLN A 356 13.49 -17.00 -6.27
CA GLN A 356 13.90 -15.63 -6.60
C GLN A 356 14.61 -15.57 -7.95
N GLU A 357 14.45 -16.61 -8.77
CA GLU A 357 15.17 -16.79 -10.02
C GLU A 357 14.52 -15.97 -11.14
N VAL A 358 15.33 -15.17 -11.84
CA VAL A 358 14.91 -14.43 -13.03
C VAL A 358 15.92 -14.71 -14.13
N TYR A 359 15.44 -15.30 -15.22
CA TYR A 359 16.24 -15.65 -16.38
C TYR A 359 16.20 -14.51 -17.39
N LEU A 360 17.34 -14.19 -17.97
CA LEU A 360 17.53 -13.08 -18.88
C LEU A 360 18.00 -13.60 -20.24
N ALA A 361 17.43 -13.06 -21.31
CA ALA A 361 17.89 -13.30 -22.67
C ALA A 361 18.89 -12.23 -23.08
N ALA A 362 19.95 -12.64 -23.78
CA ALA A 362 20.89 -11.75 -24.42
C ALA A 362 21.35 -12.30 -25.77
N LYS A 363 22.12 -11.48 -26.48
CA LYS A 363 22.70 -11.79 -27.80
C LYS A 363 23.62 -13.02 -27.82
N ASP A 364 24.13 -13.44 -26.68
CA ASP A 364 25.10 -14.52 -26.57
C ASP A 364 24.63 -15.67 -25.65
N GLY A 365 23.36 -15.71 -25.24
CA GLY A 365 22.79 -16.81 -24.46
C GLY A 365 21.86 -16.39 -23.33
N ILE A 366 21.70 -17.29 -22.36
CA ILE A 366 20.83 -17.12 -21.18
C ILE A 366 21.68 -16.70 -19.98
N TYR A 367 21.11 -15.83 -19.13
CA TYR A 367 21.69 -15.44 -17.85
C TYR A 367 20.69 -15.64 -16.72
N LEU A 368 21.19 -15.76 -15.50
CA LEU A 368 20.41 -15.73 -14.27
C LEU A 368 20.73 -14.45 -13.51
N TYR A 369 19.71 -13.77 -12.99
CA TYR A 369 19.90 -12.59 -12.15
C TYR A 369 20.35 -12.99 -10.75
N ASN A 370 21.50 -12.45 -10.31
CA ASN A 370 21.97 -12.56 -8.93
C ASN A 370 21.44 -11.38 -8.12
N TYR A 371 20.48 -11.65 -7.22
CA TYR A 371 19.87 -10.61 -6.40
C TYR A 371 20.86 -9.96 -5.43
N GLU A 372 21.74 -10.72 -4.79
CA GLU A 372 22.66 -10.20 -3.77
C GLU A 372 23.70 -9.25 -4.38
N GLU A 373 24.29 -9.63 -5.52
CA GLU A 373 25.29 -8.84 -6.23
C GLU A 373 24.68 -7.79 -7.17
N ASN A 374 23.37 -7.89 -7.41
CA ASN A 374 22.64 -7.07 -8.37
C ASN A 374 23.31 -7.11 -9.76
N SER A 375 23.58 -8.31 -10.26
CA SER A 375 24.34 -8.62 -11.48
C SER A 375 23.66 -9.74 -12.28
N ALA A 376 24.15 -10.02 -13.49
CA ALA A 376 23.72 -11.13 -14.32
C ALA A 376 24.85 -12.15 -14.49
N GLU A 377 24.55 -13.43 -14.29
CA GLU A 377 25.51 -14.53 -14.39
C GLU A 377 25.12 -15.48 -15.53
N LYS A 378 26.09 -16.00 -16.28
CA LYS A 378 25.80 -16.88 -17.42
C LYS A 378 25.11 -18.16 -16.95
N TYR A 379 24.07 -18.57 -17.66
CA TYR A 379 23.29 -19.76 -17.35
C TYR A 379 23.34 -20.77 -18.51
N GLY A 380 23.78 -22.00 -18.20
CA GLY A 380 23.85 -23.09 -19.17
C GLY A 380 24.92 -22.92 -20.25
N THR A 381 24.79 -23.69 -21.32
CA THR A 381 25.73 -23.73 -22.45
C THR A 381 25.16 -23.11 -23.74
N VAL A 382 23.87 -22.72 -23.72
CA VAL A 382 23.19 -22.05 -24.82
C VAL A 382 23.89 -20.71 -25.13
N SER A 383 24.34 -20.55 -26.37
CA SER A 383 25.06 -19.36 -26.86
C SER A 383 24.39 -18.67 -28.04
N ASP A 384 23.16 -19.08 -28.38
CA ASP A 384 22.36 -18.48 -29.42
C ASP A 384 22.05 -17.00 -29.14
N SER A 385 21.73 -16.27 -30.19
CA SER A 385 21.25 -14.89 -30.10
C SER A 385 19.76 -14.90 -29.77
N ILE A 386 19.43 -14.65 -28.49
CA ILE A 386 18.07 -14.81 -27.96
C ILE A 386 17.37 -13.45 -27.92
N ILE A 387 16.17 -13.37 -28.48
CA ILE A 387 15.32 -12.15 -28.51
C ILE A 387 14.09 -12.25 -27.62
N GLY A 388 13.71 -13.45 -27.16
CA GLY A 388 12.60 -13.66 -26.23
C GLY A 388 12.83 -14.86 -25.32
N ILE A 389 12.32 -14.79 -24.09
CA ILE A 389 12.46 -15.85 -23.10
C ILE A 389 11.17 -16.02 -22.29
N ALA A 390 10.78 -17.28 -22.05
CA ALA A 390 9.63 -17.61 -21.23
C ALA A 390 9.92 -18.83 -20.34
N LYS A 391 9.94 -18.63 -19.03
CA LYS A 391 10.22 -19.65 -18.03
C LYS A 391 8.94 -20.39 -17.64
N GLU A 392 8.92 -21.73 -17.77
CA GLU A 392 7.79 -22.55 -17.30
C GLU A 392 7.67 -22.52 -15.78
N ASN A 393 6.44 -22.62 -15.27
CA ASN A 393 6.17 -22.87 -13.87
C ASN A 393 6.46 -24.34 -13.52
N ASP A 394 6.99 -24.58 -12.32
CA ASP A 394 7.17 -25.92 -11.72
C ASP A 394 8.06 -26.90 -12.53
N SER A 395 8.92 -26.41 -13.43
CA SER A 395 9.88 -27.21 -14.19
C SER A 395 11.22 -26.49 -14.32
N ASP A 396 12.25 -27.12 -14.88
CA ASP A 396 13.52 -26.48 -15.24
C ASP A 396 13.50 -25.90 -16.68
N VAL A 397 12.35 -26.02 -17.36
CA VAL A 397 12.22 -25.67 -18.77
C VAL A 397 12.17 -24.16 -18.96
N ILE A 398 12.88 -23.71 -19.98
CA ILE A 398 12.87 -22.34 -20.51
C ILE A 398 12.59 -22.42 -22.01
N TYR A 399 11.59 -21.70 -22.50
CA TYR A 399 11.43 -21.45 -23.93
C TYR A 399 12.26 -20.24 -24.32
N ILE A 400 12.99 -20.35 -25.42
CA ILE A 400 13.76 -19.25 -26.00
C ILE A 400 13.31 -19.02 -27.45
N LEU A 401 13.27 -17.76 -27.84
CA LEU A 401 13.06 -17.31 -29.21
C LEU A 401 14.37 -16.71 -29.73
N THR A 402 14.89 -17.21 -30.84
CA THR A 402 16.14 -16.73 -31.44
C THR A 402 15.91 -15.61 -32.47
N GLU A 403 16.98 -14.90 -32.85
CA GLU A 403 16.94 -13.89 -33.94
C GLU A 403 16.45 -14.46 -35.28
N ASP A 404 16.58 -15.76 -35.51
CA ASP A 404 16.10 -16.45 -36.71
C ASP A 404 14.60 -16.82 -36.63
N PHE A 405 13.89 -16.34 -35.60
CA PHE A 405 12.47 -16.59 -35.34
C PHE A 405 12.12 -18.07 -35.10
N GLU A 406 13.08 -18.81 -34.53
CA GLU A 406 12.92 -20.21 -34.12
C GLU A 406 12.73 -20.31 -32.61
N VAL A 407 11.86 -21.24 -32.17
CA VAL A 407 11.61 -21.48 -30.75
C VAL A 407 12.24 -22.79 -30.31
N PHE A 408 12.98 -22.73 -29.20
CA PHE A 408 13.59 -23.90 -28.58
C PHE A 408 13.13 -24.06 -27.14
N LYS A 409 13.04 -25.32 -26.73
CA LYS A 409 12.94 -25.74 -25.34
C LYS A 409 14.35 -25.98 -24.80
N VAL A 410 14.70 -25.29 -23.73
CA VAL A 410 15.96 -25.43 -23.01
C VAL A 410 15.67 -26.06 -21.66
N SER A 411 16.41 -27.10 -21.29
CA SER A 411 16.25 -27.84 -20.02
C SER A 411 17.60 -28.37 -19.54
N GLU A 412 17.59 -29.20 -18.49
CA GLU A 412 18.80 -29.78 -17.87
C GLU A 412 19.79 -28.69 -17.47
N ALA A 413 19.32 -27.72 -16.69
CA ALA A 413 20.09 -26.56 -16.25
C ALA A 413 20.71 -25.72 -17.40
N GLY A 414 20.08 -25.72 -18.56
CA GLY A 414 20.55 -24.98 -19.73
C GLY A 414 21.57 -25.73 -20.60
N GLU A 415 21.75 -27.03 -20.38
CA GLU A 415 22.67 -27.87 -21.16
C GLU A 415 21.99 -28.52 -22.38
N LYS A 416 20.68 -28.75 -22.32
CA LYS A 416 19.91 -29.38 -23.39
C LYS A 416 19.04 -28.35 -24.10
N LYS A 417 19.15 -28.29 -25.43
CA LYS A 417 18.36 -27.41 -26.31
C LYS A 417 17.68 -28.25 -27.40
N GLU A 418 16.35 -28.16 -27.51
CA GLU A 418 15.52 -28.90 -28.46
C GLU A 418 14.61 -27.93 -29.23
N LYS A 419 14.60 -28.02 -30.57
CA LYS A 419 13.74 -27.18 -31.41
C LYS A 419 12.28 -27.65 -31.35
N ILE A 420 11.33 -26.71 -31.37
CA ILE A 420 9.90 -26.99 -31.49
C ILE A 420 9.50 -26.75 -32.93
N GLU A 421 9.49 -27.81 -33.75
CA GLU A 421 9.29 -27.72 -35.20
C GLU A 421 7.89 -27.23 -35.60
N GLU A 422 6.90 -27.39 -34.71
CA GLU A 422 5.53 -26.95 -34.95
C GLU A 422 5.38 -25.42 -34.88
N ILE A 423 6.31 -24.72 -34.22
CA ILE A 423 6.29 -23.26 -34.09
C ILE A 423 7.18 -22.66 -35.18
N VAL A 424 6.56 -21.95 -36.12
CA VAL A 424 7.25 -21.37 -37.29
C VAL A 424 7.11 -19.86 -37.29
N GLY A 425 8.25 -19.14 -37.39
CA GLY A 425 8.27 -17.70 -37.63
C GLY A 425 7.72 -16.85 -36.49
N ALA A 426 7.78 -17.34 -35.25
CA ALA A 426 7.30 -16.62 -34.07
C ALA A 426 8.05 -15.29 -33.89
N GLN A 427 7.32 -14.21 -33.67
CA GLN A 427 7.89 -12.85 -33.51
C GLN A 427 8.02 -12.45 -32.04
N GLN A 428 7.21 -13.05 -31.16
CA GLN A 428 7.26 -12.88 -29.71
C GLN A 428 6.71 -14.16 -29.07
N ILE A 429 7.16 -14.50 -27.86
CA ILE A 429 6.64 -15.62 -27.08
C ILE A 429 6.27 -15.18 -25.65
N VAL A 430 5.16 -15.70 -25.12
CA VAL A 430 4.70 -15.48 -23.74
C VAL A 430 4.02 -16.75 -23.21
N LEU A 431 4.23 -17.09 -21.92
CA LEU A 431 3.52 -18.19 -21.27
C LEU A 431 2.32 -17.68 -20.44
N ASP A 432 1.26 -18.49 -20.37
CA ASP A 432 0.27 -18.39 -19.29
C ASP A 432 0.68 -19.21 -18.05
N TYR A 433 -0.09 -19.13 -16.96
CA TYR A 433 0.23 -19.87 -15.73
C TYR A 433 0.02 -21.38 -15.82
N LYS A 434 -0.63 -21.87 -16.89
CA LYS A 434 -0.75 -23.30 -17.18
C LYS A 434 0.32 -23.79 -18.16
N ASN A 435 1.35 -22.97 -18.41
CA ASN A 435 2.46 -23.24 -19.31
C ASN A 435 2.03 -23.43 -20.79
N ASN A 436 0.92 -22.82 -21.23
CA ASN A 436 0.63 -22.73 -22.66
C ASN A 436 1.43 -21.55 -23.25
N LEU A 437 2.12 -21.80 -24.36
CA LEU A 437 3.01 -20.84 -25.00
C LEU A 437 2.28 -20.12 -26.13
N TYR A 438 2.08 -18.81 -25.98
CA TYR A 438 1.44 -17.94 -26.97
C TYR A 438 2.51 -17.25 -27.79
N PHE A 439 2.24 -17.10 -29.09
CA PHE A 439 3.10 -16.38 -30.02
C PHE A 439 2.26 -15.76 -31.14
N TYR A 440 2.85 -14.83 -31.89
CA TYR A 440 2.29 -14.41 -33.18
C TYR A 440 3.34 -14.50 -34.28
N ASP A 441 2.88 -14.67 -35.52
CA ASP A 441 3.74 -14.84 -36.69
C ASP A 441 4.10 -13.50 -37.39
N ALA A 442 4.79 -13.57 -38.53
CA ALA A 442 5.15 -12.39 -39.31
C ALA A 442 3.92 -11.59 -39.81
N ASP A 443 2.76 -12.22 -39.95
CA ASP A 443 1.48 -11.59 -40.30
C ASP A 443 0.69 -11.15 -39.06
N LYS A 444 1.32 -11.21 -37.88
CA LYS A 444 0.77 -10.79 -36.57
C LYS A 444 -0.49 -11.56 -36.17
N GLN A 445 -0.65 -12.78 -36.71
CA GLN A 445 -1.72 -13.68 -36.34
C GLN A 445 -1.32 -14.46 -35.07
N PRO A 446 -2.19 -14.51 -34.03
CA PRO A 446 -1.86 -15.16 -32.78
C PRO A 446 -2.09 -16.68 -32.82
N PHE A 447 -1.24 -17.41 -32.11
CA PHE A 447 -1.27 -18.86 -31.94
C PHE A 447 -1.00 -19.23 -30.48
N VAL A 448 -1.44 -20.43 -30.11
CA VAL A 448 -1.09 -21.07 -28.84
C VAL A 448 -0.51 -22.46 -29.10
N TYR A 449 0.64 -22.74 -28.51
CA TYR A 449 1.25 -24.05 -28.42
C TYR A 449 0.94 -24.65 -27.04
N SER A 450 0.34 -25.83 -27.04
CA SER A 450 -0.03 -26.58 -25.83
C SER A 450 0.30 -28.05 -26.01
N LYS A 451 -0.04 -28.89 -25.02
CA LYS A 451 0.06 -30.36 -25.14
C LYS A 451 -0.76 -30.95 -26.30
N TYR A 452 -1.66 -30.18 -26.91
CA TYR A 452 -2.47 -30.57 -28.06
C TYR A 452 -1.86 -30.11 -29.40
N GLY A 453 -0.66 -29.54 -29.39
CA GLY A 453 0.01 -28.95 -30.55
C GLY A 453 -0.26 -27.45 -30.69
N VAL A 454 0.08 -26.93 -31.88
CA VAL A 454 -0.15 -25.52 -32.24
C VAL A 454 -1.57 -25.33 -32.75
N LYS A 455 -2.23 -24.27 -32.25
CA LYS A 455 -3.56 -23.85 -32.67
C LYS A 455 -3.58 -22.35 -32.95
N ARG A 456 -4.16 -21.95 -34.09
CA ARG A 456 -4.44 -20.54 -34.39
C ARG A 456 -5.55 -20.01 -33.47
N ILE A 457 -5.39 -18.79 -32.99
CA ILE A 457 -6.40 -18.12 -32.17
C ILE A 457 -7.33 -17.28 -33.06
N GLU A 458 -8.62 -17.56 -32.98
CA GLU A 458 -9.66 -16.91 -33.78
C GLU A 458 -10.30 -15.73 -33.02
N GLY A 459 -10.80 -14.73 -33.74
CA GLY A 459 -11.49 -13.57 -33.16
C GLY A 459 -10.64 -12.30 -33.05
N THR A 460 -9.45 -12.28 -33.65
CA THR A 460 -8.61 -11.08 -33.81
C THR A 460 -8.71 -10.51 -35.23
N PRO A 461 -8.33 -9.23 -35.47
CA PRO A 461 -8.39 -8.62 -36.80
C PRO A 461 -7.53 -9.36 -37.83
N GLU A 462 -8.02 -9.42 -39.07
CA GLU A 462 -7.23 -9.90 -40.20
C GLU A 462 -6.30 -8.76 -40.69
N HIS A 463 -5.01 -9.08 -40.87
CA HIS A 463 -3.96 -8.17 -41.35
C HIS A 463 -3.65 -6.93 -40.47
N PRO A 464 -3.33 -7.11 -39.18
CA PRO A 464 -2.99 -5.98 -38.33
C PRO A 464 -1.59 -5.42 -38.63
N ILE A 465 -1.38 -4.15 -38.30
CA ILE A 465 -0.11 -3.46 -38.54
C ILE A 465 0.85 -3.70 -37.37
N LYS A 466 0.35 -3.58 -36.13
CA LYS A 466 1.11 -3.78 -34.89
C LYS A 466 0.43 -4.83 -34.02
N ALA A 467 1.25 -5.68 -33.40
CA ALA A 467 0.80 -6.66 -32.43
C ALA A 467 1.82 -6.82 -31.31
N HIS A 468 1.34 -7.07 -30.10
CA HIS A 468 2.19 -7.30 -28.93
C HIS A 468 1.47 -8.19 -27.92
N LEU A 469 2.15 -9.23 -27.44
CA LEU A 469 1.71 -10.08 -26.34
C LEU A 469 2.19 -9.49 -25.02
N LEU A 470 1.31 -9.53 -24.02
CA LEU A 470 1.63 -9.08 -22.67
C LEU A 470 1.75 -10.27 -21.74
N ARG A 471 2.69 -10.21 -20.80
CA ARG A 471 2.76 -11.22 -19.74
C ARG A 471 1.49 -11.11 -18.88
N PRO A 472 0.81 -12.24 -18.58
CA PRO A 472 -0.43 -12.20 -17.82
C PRO A 472 -0.19 -11.77 -16.37
N SER A 473 -1.12 -11.01 -15.80
CA SER A 473 -1.17 -10.74 -14.35
C SER A 473 -1.60 -11.99 -13.59
N SER A 474 -1.29 -12.06 -12.29
CA SER A 474 -1.58 -13.20 -11.38
C SER A 474 -3.01 -13.75 -11.39
N ASN A 475 -3.99 -12.99 -11.88
CA ASN A 475 -5.39 -13.40 -11.97
C ASN A 475 -5.76 -14.11 -13.30
N MET A 476 -4.90 -14.04 -14.31
CA MET A 476 -5.12 -14.61 -15.64
C MET A 476 -4.46 -15.98 -15.78
N LYS A 477 -5.15 -17.04 -15.33
CA LYS A 477 -4.58 -18.40 -15.22
C LYS A 477 -4.27 -19.08 -16.54
N ASP A 478 -5.12 -18.91 -17.54
CA ASP A 478 -5.08 -19.66 -18.81
C ASP A 478 -5.37 -18.77 -20.02
N SER A 479 -4.92 -17.52 -19.92
CA SER A 479 -5.12 -16.51 -20.93
C SER A 479 -3.99 -15.50 -20.95
N VAL A 480 -3.76 -14.89 -22.11
CA VAL A 480 -2.73 -13.88 -22.33
C VAL A 480 -3.35 -12.63 -22.98
N PRO A 481 -3.09 -11.42 -22.47
CA PRO A 481 -3.51 -10.20 -23.14
C PRO A 481 -2.72 -9.97 -24.43
N PHE A 482 -3.40 -9.45 -25.44
CA PHE A 482 -2.86 -9.20 -26.76
C PHE A 482 -3.34 -7.85 -27.27
N ILE A 483 -2.39 -6.96 -27.58
CA ILE A 483 -2.68 -5.64 -28.13
C ILE A 483 -2.46 -5.71 -29.63
N VAL A 484 -3.47 -5.31 -30.40
CA VAL A 484 -3.45 -5.31 -31.87
C VAL A 484 -4.05 -4.01 -32.37
N ASP A 485 -3.25 -3.21 -33.08
CA ASP A 485 -3.65 -1.90 -33.62
C ASP A 485 -4.39 -1.02 -32.61
N GLY A 486 -3.89 -0.97 -31.37
CA GLY A 486 -4.44 -0.16 -30.28
C GLY A 486 -5.68 -0.74 -29.59
N LYS A 487 -6.16 -1.92 -30.02
CA LYS A 487 -7.24 -2.67 -29.37
C LYS A 487 -6.71 -3.81 -28.54
N THR A 488 -7.37 -4.12 -27.44
CA THR A 488 -6.97 -5.19 -26.53
C THR A 488 -7.87 -6.41 -26.66
N TYR A 489 -7.25 -7.59 -26.59
CA TYR A 489 -7.90 -8.89 -26.67
C TYR A 489 -7.35 -9.81 -25.58
N ILE A 490 -8.18 -10.68 -25.03
CA ILE A 490 -7.76 -11.78 -24.17
C ILE A 490 -7.74 -13.05 -24.98
N LEU A 491 -6.54 -13.59 -25.21
CA LEU A 491 -6.30 -14.85 -25.89
C LEU A 491 -6.43 -16.00 -24.90
N SER A 492 -7.12 -17.06 -25.28
CA SER A 492 -7.33 -18.24 -24.45
C SER A 492 -6.72 -19.49 -25.08
N ALA A 493 -6.31 -20.45 -24.24
CA ALA A 493 -5.68 -21.70 -24.70
C ALA A 493 -6.60 -22.57 -25.56
N ASP A 494 -7.92 -22.32 -25.52
CA ASP A 494 -8.91 -22.97 -26.39
C ASP A 494 -8.91 -22.43 -27.83
N GLY A 495 -8.05 -21.46 -28.15
CA GLY A 495 -7.95 -20.86 -29.49
C GLY A 495 -8.98 -19.76 -29.73
N SER A 496 -9.60 -19.19 -28.70
CA SER A 496 -10.49 -18.03 -28.82
C SER A 496 -9.83 -16.74 -28.35
N ALA A 497 -10.20 -15.62 -28.97
CA ALA A 497 -9.90 -14.27 -28.52
C ALA A 497 -11.20 -13.54 -28.17
N LYS A 498 -11.20 -12.86 -27.02
CA LYS A 498 -12.31 -11.98 -26.61
C LYS A 498 -11.84 -10.54 -26.57
N PRO A 499 -12.58 -9.59 -27.19
CA PRO A 499 -12.30 -8.18 -27.03
C PRO A 499 -12.29 -7.78 -25.56
N PHE A 500 -11.48 -6.79 -25.24
CA PHE A 500 -11.36 -6.19 -23.92
C PHE A 500 -11.51 -4.68 -24.09
N ASP A 501 -12.31 -4.04 -23.23
CA ASP A 501 -12.77 -2.65 -23.44
C ASP A 501 -11.72 -1.60 -23.03
N ILE A 502 -10.47 -1.80 -23.44
CA ILE A 502 -9.39 -0.80 -23.38
C ILE A 502 -8.91 -0.53 -24.81
N GLU A 503 -9.02 0.74 -25.23
CA GLU A 503 -8.44 1.27 -26.46
C GLU A 503 -7.32 2.25 -26.11
N ILE A 504 -6.24 2.26 -26.88
CA ILE A 504 -5.14 3.24 -26.72
C ILE A 504 -5.33 4.34 -27.77
N ALA A 505 -5.28 5.60 -27.32
CA ALA A 505 -5.44 6.73 -28.23
C ALA A 505 -4.31 6.76 -29.28
N PRO A 506 -4.58 7.16 -30.54
CA PRO A 506 -3.57 7.11 -31.61
C PRO A 506 -2.32 7.97 -31.36
N ASP A 507 -2.43 9.02 -30.55
CA ASP A 507 -1.34 9.94 -30.17
C ASP A 507 -0.49 9.42 -29.00
N VAL A 508 -0.90 8.31 -28.37
CA VAL A 508 -0.15 7.63 -27.32
C VAL A 508 0.55 6.42 -27.91
N GLN A 509 1.85 6.55 -28.13
CA GLN A 509 2.68 5.45 -28.62
C GLN A 509 3.43 4.81 -27.45
N LEU A 510 2.79 3.87 -26.78
CA LEU A 510 3.44 3.06 -25.76
C LEU A 510 4.53 2.20 -26.40
N SER A 511 5.74 2.27 -25.85
CA SER A 511 6.88 1.47 -26.31
C SER A 511 7.01 0.15 -25.53
N ALA A 512 6.44 0.06 -24.32
CA ALA A 512 6.35 -1.16 -23.53
C ALA A 512 5.23 -1.07 -22.48
N TYR A 513 4.77 -2.24 -22.01
CA TYR A 513 3.80 -2.35 -20.93
C TYR A 513 4.06 -3.60 -20.09
N SER A 514 3.82 -3.49 -18.79
CA SER A 514 3.83 -4.64 -17.88
C SER A 514 2.86 -4.41 -16.74
N MET A 515 2.44 -5.50 -16.12
CA MET A 515 1.59 -5.44 -14.95
C MET A 515 2.00 -6.50 -13.95
N GLU A 516 1.87 -6.15 -12.69
CA GLU A 516 2.24 -7.01 -11.58
C GLU A 516 1.02 -7.80 -11.09
N THR A 517 0.00 -7.06 -10.65
CA THR A 517 -1.31 -7.56 -10.25
C THR A 517 -2.38 -6.63 -10.83
N LEU A 518 -3.60 -6.69 -10.30
CA LEU A 518 -4.65 -5.72 -10.59
C LEU A 518 -4.28 -4.29 -10.19
N PHE A 519 -3.26 -4.11 -9.34
CA PHE A 519 -3.04 -2.86 -8.61
C PHE A 519 -1.83 -2.08 -9.08
N MET A 520 -0.80 -2.73 -9.61
CA MET A 520 0.43 -2.07 -10.07
C MET A 520 0.62 -2.28 -11.57
N GLN A 521 0.67 -1.17 -12.31
CA GLN A 521 0.87 -1.17 -13.76
C GLN A 521 2.02 -0.28 -14.17
N TYR A 522 2.74 -0.71 -15.21
CA TYR A 522 3.93 -0.06 -15.72
C TYR A 522 3.81 0.19 -17.21
N TYR A 523 4.08 1.43 -17.62
CA TYR A 523 4.01 1.85 -19.01
C TYR A 523 5.30 2.55 -19.41
N ALA A 524 5.80 2.24 -20.61
CA ALA A 524 6.84 3.03 -21.23
C ALA A 524 6.25 3.98 -22.28
N LEU A 525 6.60 5.26 -22.15
CA LEU A 525 6.25 6.32 -23.09
C LEU A 525 7.36 7.37 -23.06
N ASP A 526 7.77 7.85 -24.24
CA ASP A 526 8.78 8.91 -24.39
C ASP A 526 10.05 8.66 -23.54
N LYS A 527 10.61 7.44 -23.60
CA LYS A 527 11.81 7.02 -22.85
C LYS A 527 11.67 7.04 -21.32
N LYS A 528 10.45 7.02 -20.80
CA LYS A 528 10.16 7.02 -19.37
C LYS A 528 9.34 5.81 -18.99
N ILE A 529 9.55 5.31 -17.77
CA ILE A 529 8.69 4.31 -17.15
C ILE A 529 7.78 5.01 -16.16
N TYR A 530 6.48 4.86 -16.37
CA TYR A 530 5.42 5.36 -15.50
C TYR A 530 4.88 4.20 -14.65
N GLU A 531 4.82 4.40 -13.34
CA GLU A 531 4.23 3.47 -12.38
C GLU A 531 2.86 4.00 -11.93
N PHE A 532 1.86 3.14 -12.04
CA PHE A 532 0.49 3.41 -11.59
C PHE A 532 0.17 2.44 -10.46
N ASP A 533 0.15 2.98 -9.23
CA ASP A 533 -0.46 2.31 -8.08
C ASP A 533 -1.95 2.67 -8.04
N ILE A 534 -2.77 1.71 -8.43
CA ILE A 534 -4.21 1.86 -8.59
C ILE A 534 -4.89 1.97 -7.24
N VAL A 535 -4.30 1.42 -6.18
CA VAL A 535 -4.82 1.58 -4.81
C VAL A 535 -4.62 3.02 -4.37
N ASP A 536 -3.41 3.56 -4.54
CA ASP A 536 -3.10 4.94 -4.18
C ASP A 536 -3.94 5.94 -5.01
N ILE A 537 -4.06 5.71 -6.32
CA ILE A 537 -4.90 6.53 -7.21
C ILE A 537 -6.37 6.47 -6.76
N PHE A 538 -6.86 5.31 -6.31
CA PHE A 538 -8.24 5.16 -5.85
C PHE A 538 -8.48 5.84 -4.50
N GLU A 539 -7.51 5.79 -3.57
CA GLU A 539 -7.58 6.55 -2.32
C GLU A 539 -7.67 8.06 -2.60
N GLU A 540 -6.87 8.58 -3.53
CA GLU A 540 -6.96 9.99 -3.95
C GLU A 540 -8.35 10.31 -4.54
N ILE A 541 -8.86 9.50 -5.47
CA ILE A 541 -10.17 9.74 -6.10
C ILE A 541 -11.31 9.70 -5.07
N LEU A 542 -11.28 8.76 -4.12
CA LEU A 542 -12.27 8.68 -3.05
C LEU A 542 -12.25 9.90 -2.12
N ILE A 543 -11.06 10.45 -1.85
CA ILE A 543 -10.87 11.65 -1.01
C ILE A 543 -11.43 12.89 -1.71
N TYR A 544 -11.22 13.03 -3.02
CA TYR A 544 -11.62 14.24 -3.77
C TYR A 544 -13.01 14.16 -4.41
N TYR A 545 -13.55 12.96 -4.67
CA TYR A 545 -14.87 12.74 -5.27
C TYR A 545 -15.70 11.68 -4.52
N PRO A 546 -16.10 11.94 -3.26
CA PRO A 546 -16.76 10.97 -2.38
C PRO A 546 -18.12 10.44 -2.88
N ASN A 547 -18.74 11.12 -3.86
CA ASN A 547 -20.05 10.75 -4.42
C ASN A 547 -19.96 9.83 -5.66
N MET A 548 -18.76 9.44 -6.11
CA MET A 548 -18.60 8.63 -7.34
C MET A 548 -18.75 7.12 -7.13
N VAL A 549 -18.71 6.63 -5.89
CA VAL A 549 -18.81 5.18 -5.59
C VAL A 549 -20.21 4.76 -5.10
N SER A 550 -21.21 5.63 -5.25
CA SER A 550 -22.61 5.25 -5.07
C SER A 550 -23.28 4.93 -6.42
N LYS A 551 -22.93 3.80 -7.03
CA LYS A 551 -23.84 2.99 -7.85
C LYS A 551 -23.26 1.63 -8.15
#